data_AF-A0A0A6CTW5-F1
#
_entry.id   AF-A0A0A6CTW5-F1
#
_cell.length_a   1.000
_cell.length_b   1.000
_cell.length_c   1.000
_cell.angle_alpha   90.00
_cell.angle_beta   90.00
_cell.angle_gamma   90.00
#
_symmetry.space_group_name_H-M   'P 1'
#
loop_
_entity.id
_entity.type
_entity.pdbx_description
1 polymer ?
#
loop_
_entity_poly.entity_id
_entity_poly.type
_entity_poly.pdbx_seq_one_letter_code
_entity_poly.pdbx_strand_id
1 'polypeptide(L)'
;MERITASVTDGERVVVRLLRHYCGMRDHDSDGTGLSRLVTLGQSLRLPPAGIIALASVFQLTEAVLGRRLVAECCCSRCLSGDERAVIRLLGSRMPTLPGTATPDIPHGLPGALAWAVLSARQLCGDIVHRIPKMTSDDADGCPFTPASMV
;
A
#
# COMPACT_ATOMS: atom_id res chain seq x y z
N MET A 1 -0.29 17.36 -15.70
CA MET A 1 -1.15 16.22 -16.09
C MET A 1 -0.26 15.16 -16.73
N GLU A 2 0.33 14.27 -15.95
CA GLU A 2 1.14 13.17 -16.49
C GLU A 2 0.27 11.95 -16.78
N ARG A 3 0.25 11.54 -18.05
CA ARG A 3 -0.30 10.27 -18.50
C ARG A 3 0.68 9.16 -18.12
N ILE A 4 0.21 8.15 -17.39
CA ILE A 4 1.01 6.99 -17.04
C ILE A 4 1.23 6.13 -18.30
N THR A 5 2.48 6.05 -18.76
CA THR A 5 2.97 5.16 -19.82
C THR A 5 3.64 3.87 -19.27
N ALA A 6 3.65 3.64 -17.95
CA ALA A 6 4.19 2.43 -17.36
C ALA A 6 3.09 1.36 -17.17
N SER A 7 3.30 0.16 -17.70
CA SER A 7 2.40 -0.97 -17.52
C SER A 7 2.39 -1.42 -16.06
N VAL A 8 1.39 -0.98 -15.30
CA VAL A 8 1.15 -1.41 -13.92
C VAL A 8 1.17 -2.94 -13.86
N THR A 9 2.08 -3.52 -13.06
CA THR A 9 2.23 -4.98 -12.95
C THR A 9 0.99 -5.59 -12.30
N ASP A 10 0.78 -6.89 -12.51
CA ASP A 10 -0.37 -7.62 -11.95
C ASP A 10 -0.44 -7.46 -10.41
N GLY A 11 0.72 -7.39 -9.75
CA GLY A 11 0.86 -7.16 -8.32
C GLY A 11 0.37 -5.80 -7.84
N GLU A 12 0.79 -4.73 -8.51
CA GLU A 12 0.37 -3.36 -8.20
C GLU A 12 -1.14 -3.21 -8.35
N ARG A 13 -1.75 -3.80 -9.38
CA ARG A 13 -3.21 -3.76 -9.58
C ARG A 13 -3.96 -4.43 -8.45
N VAL A 14 -3.48 -5.57 -7.96
CA VAL A 14 -4.10 -6.30 -6.85
C VAL A 14 -4.07 -5.45 -5.57
N VAL A 15 -2.91 -4.85 -5.25
CA VAL A 15 -2.77 -3.98 -4.08
C VAL A 15 -3.67 -2.76 -4.18
N VAL A 16 -3.68 -2.06 -5.32
CA VAL A 16 -4.52 -0.89 -5.53
C VAL A 16 -6.00 -1.24 -5.44
N ARG A 17 -6.42 -2.35 -6.03
CA ARG A 17 -7.82 -2.79 -5.99
C ARG A 17 -8.27 -3.10 -4.56
N LEU A 18 -7.41 -3.73 -3.76
CA LEU A 18 -7.68 -3.96 -2.34
C LEU A 18 -7.70 -2.66 -1.54
N LEU A 19 -6.75 -1.75 -1.78
CA LEU A 19 -6.69 -0.45 -1.10
C LEU A 19 -7.93 0.40 -1.38
N ARG A 20 -8.37 0.48 -2.64
CA ARG A 20 -9.60 1.18 -3.02
C ARG A 20 -10.82 0.59 -2.34
N HIS A 21 -10.91 -0.73 -2.27
CA HIS A 21 -12.01 -1.40 -1.60
C HIS A 21 -11.99 -1.15 -0.09
N TYR A 22 -10.81 -1.23 0.52
CA TYR A 22 -10.60 -0.87 1.93
C TYR A 22 -11.06 0.56 2.23
N CYS A 23 -10.59 1.55 1.46
CA CYS A 23 -10.97 2.95 1.62
C CYS A 23 -12.49 3.15 1.46
N GLY A 24 -13.12 2.49 0.48
CA GLY A 24 -14.55 2.61 0.22
C GLY A 24 -15.45 1.91 1.24
N MET A 25 -14.98 0.84 1.90
CA MET A 25 -15.75 0.14 2.93
C MET A 25 -15.63 0.77 4.31
N ARG A 26 -14.49 1.38 4.62
CA ARG A 26 -14.17 1.88 5.97
C ARG A 26 -15.22 2.85 6.52
N ASP A 27 -15.83 3.68 5.68
CA ASP A 27 -16.84 4.65 6.13
C ASP A 27 -18.21 4.01 6.43
N HIS A 28 -18.39 2.75 6.03
CA HIS A 28 -19.63 1.99 6.17
C HIS A 28 -19.46 0.71 6.99
N ASP A 29 -18.33 0.54 7.69
CA ASP A 29 -18.05 -0.65 8.49
C ASP A 29 -18.71 -0.60 9.88
N SER A 30 -20.01 -0.29 9.90
CA SER A 30 -20.82 -0.24 11.12
C SER A 30 -20.99 -1.62 11.76
N ASP A 31 -20.91 -2.67 10.94
CA ASP A 31 -21.21 -4.05 11.33
C ASP A 31 -19.95 -4.90 11.60
N GLY A 32 -18.75 -4.31 11.49
CA GLY A 32 -17.48 -5.02 11.67
C GLY A 32 -17.19 -6.10 10.63
N THR A 33 -17.85 -6.02 9.46
CA THR A 33 -17.73 -7.02 8.37
C THR A 33 -16.69 -6.61 7.30
N GLY A 34 -16.09 -5.43 7.42
CA GLY A 34 -15.15 -4.87 6.46
C GLY A 34 -13.96 -5.78 6.16
N LEU A 35 -13.36 -6.38 7.19
CA LEU A 35 -12.25 -7.32 6.99
C LEU A 35 -12.69 -8.59 6.25
N SER A 36 -13.85 -9.15 6.59
CA SER A 36 -14.40 -10.34 5.92
C SER A 36 -14.70 -10.09 4.44
N ARG A 37 -15.23 -8.91 4.11
CA ARG A 37 -15.44 -8.47 2.73
C ARG A 37 -14.12 -8.28 1.99
N LEU A 38 -13.11 -7.70 2.64
CA LEU A 38 -11.78 -7.54 2.08
C LEU A 38 -11.10 -8.90 1.81
N VAL A 39 -11.23 -9.86 2.72
CA VAL A 39 -10.77 -11.25 2.55
C VAL A 39 -11.46 -11.91 1.36
N THR A 40 -12.78 -11.76 1.24
CA THR A 40 -13.55 -12.30 0.12
C THR A 40 -13.07 -11.73 -1.22
N LEU A 41 -12.84 -10.41 -1.29
CA LEU A 41 -12.28 -9.77 -2.48
C LEU A 41 -10.87 -10.29 -2.78
N GLY A 42 -9.97 -10.33 -1.81
CA GLY A 42 -8.60 -10.76 -2.05
C GLY A 42 -8.50 -12.24 -2.47
N GLN A 43 -9.38 -13.10 -1.97
CA GLN A 43 -9.48 -14.48 -2.45
C GLN A 43 -9.86 -14.55 -3.94
N SER A 44 -10.78 -13.68 -4.41
CA SER A 44 -11.09 -13.58 -5.85
C SER A 44 -9.90 -13.09 -6.69
N LEU A 45 -8.95 -12.40 -6.06
CA LEU A 45 -7.68 -11.95 -6.64
C LEU A 45 -6.54 -12.97 -6.41
N ARG A 46 -6.87 -14.19 -5.96
CA ARG A 46 -5.93 -15.29 -5.70
C ARG A 46 -4.89 -15.00 -4.61
N LEU A 47 -5.19 -14.10 -3.68
CA LEU A 47 -4.37 -13.89 -2.48
C LEU A 47 -4.79 -14.88 -1.37
N PRO A 48 -3.82 -15.38 -0.59
CA PRO A 48 -4.14 -16.18 0.59
C PRO A 48 -4.77 -15.29 1.68
N PRO A 49 -5.72 -15.80 2.50
CA PRO A 49 -6.38 -15.03 3.55
C PRO A 49 -5.41 -14.30 4.50
N ALA A 50 -4.34 -14.99 4.90
CA ALA A 50 -3.30 -14.40 5.75
C ALA A 50 -2.58 -13.21 5.08
N GLY A 51 -2.34 -13.27 3.78
CA GLY A 51 -1.76 -12.17 3.01
C GLY A 51 -2.70 -10.96 2.94
N ILE A 52 -4.00 -11.20 2.83
CA ILE A 52 -5.02 -10.14 2.81
C ILE A 52 -5.09 -9.44 4.17
N ILE A 53 -5.06 -10.21 5.27
CA ILE A 53 -5.00 -9.66 6.62
C ILE A 53 -3.74 -8.83 6.81
N ALA A 54 -2.59 -9.31 6.34
CA ALA A 54 -1.34 -8.56 6.41
C ALA A 54 -1.40 -7.24 5.62
N LEU A 55 -1.98 -7.24 4.41
CA LEU A 55 -2.21 -6.02 3.62
C LEU A 55 -3.17 -5.05 4.31
N ALA A 56 -4.25 -5.56 4.91
CA ALA A 56 -5.18 -4.73 5.69
C ALA A 56 -4.46 -4.05 6.87
N SER A 57 -3.61 -4.79 7.58
CA SER A 57 -2.78 -4.26 8.65
C SER A 57 -1.80 -3.19 8.15
N VAL A 58 -1.21 -3.37 6.96
CA VAL A 58 -0.37 -2.33 6.34
C VAL A 58 -1.17 -1.05 6.13
N PHE A 59 -2.38 -1.13 5.57
CA PHE A 59 -3.21 0.05 5.32
C PHE A 59 -3.55 0.77 6.63
N GLN A 60 -4.06 0.02 7.62
CA GLN A 60 -4.47 0.58 8.91
C GLN A 60 -3.29 1.19 9.69
N LEU A 61 -2.13 0.51 9.71
CA LEU A 61 -0.94 1.04 10.36
C LEU A 61 -0.37 2.24 9.62
N THR A 62 -0.46 2.27 8.28
CA THR A 62 -0.05 3.44 7.50
C THR A 62 -0.90 4.64 7.91
N GLU A 63 -2.21 4.49 8.02
CA GLU A 63 -3.10 5.57 8.49
C GLU A 63 -2.78 6.05 9.89
N ALA A 64 -2.53 5.10 10.81
CA ALA A 64 -2.14 5.42 12.18
C ALA A 64 -0.82 6.21 12.23
N VAL A 65 0.16 5.83 11.40
CA VAL A 65 1.46 6.53 11.30
C VAL A 65 1.31 7.91 10.66
N LEU A 66 0.45 8.05 9.65
CA LEU A 66 0.19 9.33 9.00
C LEU A 66 -0.65 10.29 9.85
N GLY A 67 -1.36 9.79 10.86
CA GLY A 67 -2.36 10.56 11.61
C GLY A 67 -3.55 10.99 10.75
N ARG A 68 -3.67 10.46 9.53
CA ARG A 68 -4.76 10.73 8.59
C ARG A 68 -5.12 9.47 7.82
N ARG A 69 -6.32 9.52 7.24
CA ARG A 69 -6.86 8.47 6.39
C ARG A 69 -6.13 8.40 5.05
N LEU A 70 -5.93 7.19 4.52
CA LEU A 70 -5.50 6.98 3.14
C LEU A 70 -6.64 7.39 2.19
N VAL A 71 -6.24 8.05 1.11
CA VAL A 71 -7.11 8.55 0.04
C VAL A 71 -6.78 7.77 -1.22
N ALA A 72 -7.68 6.86 -1.58
CA ALA A 72 -7.62 6.12 -2.82
C ALA A 72 -8.47 6.80 -3.90
N GLU A 73 -8.14 6.57 -5.16
CA GLU A 73 -8.99 6.96 -6.29
C GLU A 73 -10.27 6.11 -6.32
N CYS A 74 -11.27 6.54 -7.09
CA CYS A 74 -12.46 5.72 -7.34
C CYS A 74 -12.09 4.37 -7.98
N CYS A 75 -12.87 3.32 -7.71
CA CYS A 75 -12.64 1.97 -8.22
C CYS A 75 -12.53 1.88 -9.75
N CYS A 76 -13.21 2.78 -10.46
CA CYS A 76 -13.20 2.90 -11.92
C CYS A 76 -12.10 3.81 -12.48
N SER A 77 -11.37 4.53 -11.64
CA SER A 77 -10.29 5.43 -12.06
C SER A 77 -9.12 4.62 -12.63
N ARG A 78 -8.56 5.07 -13.75
CA ARG A 78 -7.33 4.51 -14.32
C ARG A 78 -6.06 5.16 -13.78
N CYS A 79 -6.21 6.27 -13.06
CA CYS A 79 -5.11 7.00 -12.43
C CYS A 79 -4.80 6.40 -11.06
N LEU A 80 -3.59 6.67 -10.56
CA LEU A 80 -3.21 6.35 -9.18
C LEU A 80 -3.16 7.61 -8.33
N SER A 81 -3.75 7.58 -7.13
CA SER A 81 -3.61 8.65 -6.13
C SER A 81 -2.17 8.72 -5.59
N GLY A 82 -1.84 9.80 -4.89
CA GLY A 82 -0.56 9.92 -4.18
C GLY A 82 -0.37 8.79 -3.16
N ASP A 83 -1.40 8.49 -2.36
CA ASP A 83 -1.35 7.43 -1.36
C ASP A 83 -1.28 6.03 -1.96
N GLU A 84 -1.95 5.78 -3.10
CA GLU A 84 -1.83 4.53 -3.84
C GLU A 84 -0.39 4.28 -4.28
N ARG A 85 0.26 5.31 -4.84
CA ARG A 85 1.68 5.23 -5.20
C ARG A 85 2.57 5.04 -3.99
N ALA A 86 2.28 5.73 -2.89
CA ALA A 86 3.05 5.63 -1.65
C ALA A 86 3.00 4.21 -1.05
N VAL A 87 1.82 3.58 -1.04
CA VAL A 87 1.65 2.20 -0.56
C VAL A 87 2.34 1.20 -1.47
N ILE A 88 2.25 1.37 -2.80
CA ILE A 88 3.00 0.53 -3.75
C ILE A 88 4.50 0.66 -3.50
N ARG A 89 5.01 1.89 -3.37
CA ARG A 89 6.43 2.17 -3.06
C ARG A 89 6.83 1.55 -1.73
N LEU A 90 6.00 1.64 -0.70
CA LEU A 90 6.24 1.03 0.60
C LEU A 90 6.39 -0.50 0.52
N LEU A 91 5.55 -1.17 -0.28
CA LEU A 91 5.61 -2.63 -0.46
C LEU A 91 6.77 -3.07 -1.36
N GLY A 92 7.16 -2.23 -2.33
CA GLY A 92 8.25 -2.47 -3.28
C GLY A 92 9.64 -2.08 -2.77
N SER A 93 9.74 -1.21 -1.75
CA SER A 93 11.01 -0.68 -1.25
C SER A 93 11.90 -1.74 -0.61
N ARG A 94 13.20 -1.44 -0.46
CA ARG A 94 14.07 -2.29 0.34
C ARG A 94 13.73 -2.10 1.80
N MET A 95 13.31 -3.19 2.45
CA MET A 95 13.07 -3.13 3.89
C MET A 95 14.39 -2.98 4.63
N PRO A 96 14.46 -2.08 5.62
CA PRO A 96 15.61 -2.02 6.50
C PRO A 96 15.79 -3.34 7.25
N THR A 97 17.04 -3.73 7.49
CA THR A 97 17.40 -4.91 8.29
C THR A 97 16.96 -4.78 9.74
N LEU A 98 16.79 -3.55 10.25
CA LEU A 98 16.23 -3.26 11.57
C LEU A 98 15.05 -2.27 11.50
N PRO A 99 13.96 -2.50 12.24
CA PRO A 99 12.86 -1.53 12.35
C PRO A 99 13.36 -0.20 12.90
N GLY A 100 12.80 0.92 12.44
CA GLY A 100 13.22 2.27 12.82
C GLY A 100 14.52 2.76 12.16
N THR A 101 15.21 1.94 11.36
CA THR A 101 16.37 2.43 10.60
C THR A 101 15.94 3.11 9.30
N ALA A 102 16.55 4.27 9.04
CA ALA A 102 16.34 5.05 7.83
C ALA A 102 16.89 4.29 6.61
N THR A 103 16.16 4.35 5.50
CA THR A 103 16.63 3.91 4.18
C THR A 103 16.57 5.08 3.21
N PRO A 104 17.28 5.03 2.07
CA PRO A 104 17.14 6.05 1.03
C PRO A 104 15.69 6.24 0.57
N ASP A 105 14.90 5.15 0.57
CA ASP A 105 13.47 5.17 0.22
C ASP A 105 12.59 5.73 1.35
N ILE A 106 13.05 5.65 2.61
CA ILE A 106 12.30 6.03 3.82
C ILE A 106 13.27 6.69 4.83
N PRO A 107 13.55 8.00 4.66
CA PRO A 107 14.64 8.67 5.38
C PRO A 107 14.39 8.84 6.90
N HIS A 108 13.14 8.75 7.36
CA HIS A 108 12.80 8.75 8.79
C HIS A 108 12.72 7.35 9.41
N GLY A 109 12.95 6.30 8.61
CA GLY A 109 12.72 4.91 9.00
C GLY A 109 11.23 4.57 9.12
N LEU A 110 10.91 3.28 9.17
CA LEU A 110 9.55 2.79 9.41
C LEU A 110 9.34 2.48 10.88
N PRO A 111 8.22 2.90 11.50
CA PRO A 111 7.80 2.39 12.79
C PRO A 111 7.76 0.86 12.77
N GLY A 112 8.23 0.21 13.83
CA GLY A 112 8.46 -1.23 13.83
C GLY A 112 7.22 -2.07 13.48
N ALA A 113 6.04 -1.66 13.95
CA ALA A 113 4.78 -2.33 13.62
C ALA A 113 4.48 -2.29 12.11
N LEU A 114 4.65 -1.13 11.46
CA LEU A 114 4.45 -0.99 10.02
C LEU A 114 5.51 -1.76 9.24
N ALA A 115 6.76 -1.77 9.72
CA ALA A 115 7.82 -2.55 9.10
C ALA A 115 7.51 -4.06 9.10
N TRP A 116 7.02 -4.59 10.24
CA TRP A 116 6.59 -5.98 10.35
C TRP A 116 5.36 -6.31 9.51
N ALA A 117 4.39 -5.40 9.43
CA ALA A 117 3.21 -5.59 8.58
C ALA A 117 3.60 -5.68 7.10
N VAL A 118 4.50 -4.82 6.63
CA VAL A 118 5.03 -4.85 5.26
C VAL A 118 5.79 -6.13 5.00
N LEU A 119 6.68 -6.55 5.92
CA LEU A 119 7.43 -7.80 5.78
C LEU A 119 6.48 -9.01 5.72
N SER A 120 5.50 -9.07 6.62
CA SER A 120 4.48 -10.12 6.65
C SER A 120 3.68 -10.16 5.36
N ALA A 121 3.24 -9.00 4.87
CA ALA A 121 2.49 -8.90 3.61
C ALA A 121 3.31 -9.42 2.43
N ARG A 122 4.61 -9.10 2.36
CA ARG A 122 5.51 -9.58 1.30
C ARG A 122 5.72 -11.09 1.36
N GLN A 123 5.92 -11.65 2.55
CA GLN A 123 6.10 -13.09 2.74
C GLN A 123 4.82 -13.86 2.40
N LEU A 124 3.67 -13.38 2.87
CA LEU A 124 2.39 -14.08 2.76
C LEU A 124 1.73 -13.89 1.39
N CYS A 125 1.93 -12.77 0.70
CA CYS A 125 1.39 -12.56 -0.64
C CYS A 125 2.28 -13.11 -1.76
N GLY A 126 3.47 -13.64 -1.43
CA GLY A 126 4.38 -14.31 -2.36
C GLY A 126 4.72 -13.46 -3.59
N ASP A 127 4.70 -14.10 -4.76
CA ASP A 127 5.08 -13.51 -6.05
C ASP A 127 4.27 -12.27 -6.44
N ILE A 128 3.04 -12.13 -5.94
CA ILE A 128 2.15 -11.01 -6.29
C ILE A 128 2.79 -9.69 -5.83
N VAL A 129 3.32 -9.64 -4.62
CA VAL A 129 3.98 -8.42 -4.10
C VAL A 129 5.43 -8.32 -4.58
N HIS A 130 6.09 -9.43 -4.89
CA HIS A 130 7.46 -9.43 -5.43
C HIS A 130 7.55 -8.90 -6.88
N ARG A 131 6.43 -8.90 -7.61
CA ARG A 131 6.30 -8.33 -8.96
C ARG A 131 6.09 -6.82 -8.98
N ILE A 132 6.02 -6.16 -7.83
CA ILE A 132 6.01 -4.69 -7.78
C ILE A 132 7.42 -4.22 -8.19
N PRO A 133 7.57 -3.46 -9.29
CA PRO A 133 8.87 -2.95 -9.72
C PRO A 133 9.51 -2.15 -8.59
N LYS A 134 10.80 -2.41 -8.35
CA LYS A 134 11.62 -1.50 -7.53
C LYS A 134 11.76 -0.21 -8.33
N MET A 135 11.04 0.84 -7.96
CA MET A 135 11.29 2.16 -8.53
C MET A 135 12.73 2.55 -8.17
N THR A 136 13.52 2.88 -9.19
CA THR A 136 14.86 3.43 -9.02
C THR A 136 14.73 4.84 -8.44
N SER A 137 15.62 5.16 -7.51
CA SER A 137 15.69 6.36 -6.67
C SER A 137 15.82 7.70 -7.40
N ASP A 138 15.56 7.77 -8.71
CA ASP A 138 15.79 8.97 -9.53
C ASP A 138 14.66 10.02 -9.43
N ASP A 139 13.54 9.69 -8.78
CA ASP A 139 12.39 10.60 -8.53
C ASP A 139 12.26 11.02 -7.05
N ALA A 140 13.27 10.77 -6.22
CA ALA A 140 13.17 10.84 -4.76
C ALA A 140 13.69 12.16 -4.17
N ASP A 141 13.04 13.28 -4.50
CA ASP A 141 13.18 14.52 -3.71
C ASP A 141 11.90 14.74 -2.88
N GLY A 142 11.66 13.84 -1.92
CA GLY A 142 10.53 13.96 -0.99
C GLY A 142 10.06 12.64 -0.37
N CYS A 143 9.49 12.72 0.84
CA CYS A 143 8.83 11.57 1.46
C CYS A 143 7.62 11.14 0.59
N PRO A 144 7.42 9.84 0.30
CA PRO A 144 6.30 9.39 -0.53
C PRO A 144 4.93 9.69 0.07
N PHE A 145 4.87 10.03 1.35
CA PHE A 145 3.65 10.37 2.08
C PHE A 145 3.46 11.86 2.33
N THR A 146 4.42 12.71 1.94
CA THR A 146 4.22 14.16 2.03
C THR A 146 3.08 14.53 1.07
N PRO A 147 2.03 15.23 1.55
CA PRO A 147 1.01 15.74 0.65
C PRO A 147 1.71 16.64 -0.38
N ALA A 148 1.33 16.53 -1.65
CA ALA A 148 1.72 17.52 -2.63
C ALA A 148 1.29 18.88 -2.08
N SER A 149 2.25 19.75 -1.77
CA SER A 149 1.95 21.12 -1.36
C SER A 149 1.03 21.72 -2.43
N MET A 150 -0.21 22.00 -2.04
CA MET A 150 -1.10 22.83 -2.83
C MET A 150 -0.39 24.18 -3.01
N VAL A 151 0.05 24.44 -4.24
CA VAL A 151 0.33 25.78 -4.76
C VAL A 151 -0.87 26.19 -5.61
#